data_AF-A0A7D7ZY15-F1
#
_entry.id   AF-A0A7D7ZY15-F1
#
_cell.length_a   1.000
_cell.length_b   1.000
_cell.length_c   1.000
_cell.angle_alpha   90.00
_cell.angle_beta   90.00
_cell.angle_gamma   90.00
#
_symmetry.space_group_name_H-M   'P 1'
#
loop_
_entity.id
_entity.type
_entity.pdbx_description
1 polymer ?
#
loop_
_entity_poly.entity_id
_entity_poly.type
_entity_poly.pdbx_seq_one_letter_code
_entity_poly.pdbx_strand_id
1 'polypeptide(L)'
;MSSKQIKKNILFKISTNKYVLILVIFFIWMFFFDENYYLNKEFDKEIKDLEHINSFYSKKIKSNNKEIQSLKDSSQLEKFAREQYLLKRKNENVYIIESDTIKDNE
;
A
#
# COMPACT_ATOMS: atom_id res chain seq x y z
N MET A 1 -57.02 24.46 -16.58
CA MET A 1 -56.45 25.62 -15.85
C MET A 1 -55.29 26.20 -16.66
N SER A 2 -55.06 27.51 -16.52
CA SER A 2 -54.58 28.41 -17.56
C SER A 2 -53.09 28.29 -17.93
N SER A 3 -52.80 27.91 -19.18
CA SER A 3 -51.46 27.96 -19.79
C SER A 3 -50.87 29.37 -19.85
N LYS A 4 -51.68 30.42 -19.64
CA LYS A 4 -51.22 31.82 -19.54
C LYS A 4 -50.52 32.12 -18.21
N GLN A 5 -50.70 31.32 -17.16
CA GLN A 5 -50.03 31.53 -15.87
C GLN A 5 -48.56 31.06 -15.88
N ILE A 6 -48.23 30.06 -16.70
CA ILE A 6 -46.88 29.50 -16.81
C ILE A 6 -45.90 30.54 -17.40
N LYS A 7 -46.38 31.35 -18.36
CA LYS A 7 -45.58 32.41 -19.01
C LYS A 7 -45.23 33.60 -18.10
N LYS A 8 -45.81 33.70 -16.90
CA LYS A 8 -45.63 34.84 -15.99
C LYS A 8 -44.50 34.65 -14.97
N ASN A 9 -43.97 33.43 -14.82
CA ASN A 9 -42.91 33.14 -13.88
C ASN A 9 -41.52 33.39 -14.52
N ILE A 10 -40.63 34.07 -13.80
CA ILE A 10 -39.23 34.32 -14.19
C ILE A 10 -38.52 33.05 -14.68
N LEU A 11 -38.85 31.90 -14.07
CA LEU A 11 -38.37 30.58 -14.46
C LEU A 11 -38.71 30.20 -15.92
N PHE A 12 -39.88 30.57 -16.42
CA PHE A 12 -40.26 30.30 -17.82
C PHE A 12 -39.46 31.16 -18.80
N LYS A 13 -39.21 32.42 -18.46
CA LYS A 13 -38.38 33.33 -19.27
C LYS A 13 -36.91 32.89 -19.30
N ILE A 14 -36.40 32.38 -18.18
CA ILE A 14 -35.06 31.78 -18.08
C ILE A 14 -34.98 30.48 -18.90
N SER A 15 -35.98 29.60 -18.79
CA SER A 15 -36.01 28.32 -19.51
C SER A 15 -36.19 28.44 -21.03
N THR A 16 -36.76 29.55 -21.53
CA THR A 16 -36.93 29.77 -22.98
C THR A 16 -35.67 30.36 -23.62
N ASN A 17 -34.65 30.71 -22.83
CA ASN A 17 -33.38 31.22 -23.35
C ASN A 17 -32.51 30.06 -23.89
N LYS A 18 -32.17 30.11 -25.19
CA LYS A 18 -31.33 29.11 -25.86
C LYS A 18 -30.01 28.84 -25.14
N TYR A 19 -29.43 29.86 -24.49
CA TYR A 19 -28.18 29.72 -23.75
C TYR A 19 -28.37 28.87 -22.49
N VAL A 20 -29.49 29.03 -21.78
CA VAL A 20 -29.80 28.23 -20.59
C VAL A 20 -30.07 26.78 -20.96
N LEU A 21 -30.74 26.54 -22.09
CA LEU A 21 -30.99 25.18 -22.58
C LEU A 21 -29.68 24.44 -22.90
N ILE A 22 -28.75 25.08 -23.62
CA ILE A 22 -27.42 24.53 -23.90
C ILE A 22 -26.67 24.24 -22.59
N LEU A 23 -26.76 25.16 -21.62
CA LEU A 23 -26.04 25.06 -20.36
C LEU A 23 -26.59 23.93 -19.47
N VAL A 24 -27.92 23.73 -19.46
CA VAL A 24 -28.55 22.59 -18.78
C VAL A 24 -28.17 21.27 -19.42
N ILE A 25 -28.17 21.17 -20.75
CA ILE A 25 -27.72 19.97 -21.46
C ILE A 25 -26.25 19.69 -21.18
N PHE A 26 -25.42 20.74 -21.16
CA PHE A 26 -24.00 20.63 -20.81
C PHE A 26 -23.80 20.14 -19.37
N PHE A 27 -24.57 20.65 -18.41
CA PHE A 27 -24.49 20.16 -17.03
C PHE A 27 -25.01 18.75 -16.87
N ILE A 28 -26.07 18.35 -17.58
CA ILE A 28 -26.54 16.96 -17.59
C ILE A 28 -25.45 16.06 -18.19
N TRP A 29 -24.79 16.51 -19.26
CA TRP A 29 -23.69 15.76 -19.86
C TRP A 29 -22.50 15.62 -18.91
N MET A 30 -22.07 16.70 -18.25
CA MET A 30 -21.06 16.59 -17.18
C MET A 30 -21.54 15.69 -16.04
N PHE A 31 -22.77 15.83 -15.53
CA PHE A 31 -23.17 15.06 -14.35
C PHE A 31 -23.29 13.55 -14.61
N PHE A 32 -23.58 13.13 -15.85
CA PHE A 32 -23.69 11.72 -16.24
C PHE A 32 -22.38 11.11 -16.76
N PHE A 33 -21.51 11.90 -17.41
CA PHE A 33 -20.26 11.41 -18.00
C PHE A 33 -19.01 11.76 -17.19
N ASP A 34 -19.05 12.85 -16.42
CA ASP A 34 -17.95 13.29 -15.57
C ASP A 34 -17.98 12.48 -14.28
N GLU A 35 -17.26 11.35 -14.34
CA GLU A 35 -16.59 10.69 -13.23
C GLU A 35 -17.39 10.43 -11.95
N ASN A 36 -17.83 9.17 -11.73
CA ASN A 36 -17.64 8.63 -10.37
C ASN A 36 -17.77 7.11 -10.18
N TYR A 37 -18.30 6.32 -11.12
CA TYR A 37 -18.60 4.93 -10.75
C TYR A 37 -17.39 3.98 -10.86
N TYR A 38 -16.53 4.15 -11.87
CA TYR A 38 -15.45 3.19 -12.15
C TYR A 38 -14.06 3.58 -11.60
N LEU A 39 -13.73 4.87 -11.51
CA LEU A 39 -12.42 5.36 -11.06
C LEU A 39 -12.13 5.10 -9.57
N ASN A 40 -13.17 5.07 -8.72
CA ASN A 40 -12.99 4.86 -7.28
C ASN A 40 -12.47 3.47 -6.92
N LYS A 41 -12.82 2.43 -7.70
CA LYS A 41 -12.41 1.07 -7.36
C LYS A 41 -10.91 0.84 -7.55
N GLU A 42 -10.31 1.51 -8.51
CA GLU A 42 -8.86 1.43 -8.76
C GLU A 42 -8.09 2.18 -7.66
N PHE A 43 -8.56 3.37 -7.28
CA PHE A 43 -7.99 4.11 -6.15
C PHE A 43 -8.16 3.37 -4.82
N ASP A 44 -9.32 2.76 -4.55
CA ASP A 44 -9.53 1.95 -3.35
C ASP A 44 -8.59 0.75 -3.29
N LYS A 45 -8.25 0.16 -4.45
CA LYS A 45 -7.30 -0.94 -4.55
C LYS A 45 -5.88 -0.45 -4.28
N GLU A 46 -5.48 0.66 -4.89
CA GLU A 46 -4.17 1.26 -4.68
C GLU A 46 -3.97 1.66 -3.21
N ILE A 47 -5.00 2.25 -2.58
CA ILE A 47 -4.99 2.57 -1.15
C ILE A 47 -4.77 1.30 -0.31
N LYS A 48 -5.50 0.22 -0.57
CA LYS A 48 -5.31 -1.05 0.15
C LYS A 48 -3.93 -1.66 -0.05
N ASP A 49 -3.39 -1.59 -1.26
CA ASP A 49 -2.05 -2.10 -1.57
C ASP A 49 -0.99 -1.30 -0.80
N LEU A 50 -1.12 0.04 -0.77
CA LEU A 50 -0.25 0.93 0.01
C LEU A 50 -0.35 0.68 1.52
N GLU A 51 -1.57 0.50 2.05
CA GLU A 51 -1.79 0.16 3.46
C GLU A 51 -1.16 -1.19 3.83
N HIS A 52 -1.29 -2.18 2.96
CA HIS A 52 -0.68 -3.49 3.17
C HIS A 52 0.85 -3.40 3.18
N ILE A 53 1.44 -2.67 2.23
CA ILE A 53 2.89 -2.41 2.19
C ILE A 53 3.35 -1.73 3.48
N ASN A 54 2.64 -0.69 3.92
CA ASN A 54 2.98 0.04 5.12
C ASN A 54 2.92 -0.85 6.38
N SER A 55 1.84 -1.64 6.51
CA SER A 55 1.67 -2.60 7.61
C SER A 55 2.78 -3.66 7.63
N PHE A 56 3.13 -4.21 6.45
CA PHE A 56 4.19 -5.19 6.30
C PHE A 56 5.55 -4.64 6.77
N TYR A 57 5.96 -3.48 6.27
CA TYR A 57 7.24 -2.87 6.64
C TYR A 57 7.26 -2.42 8.11
N SER A 58 6.16 -1.87 8.62
CA SER A 58 6.04 -1.52 10.04
C SER A 58 6.24 -2.73 10.95
N LYS A 59 5.65 -3.89 10.59
CA LYS A 59 5.85 -5.15 11.32
C LYS A 59 7.30 -5.65 11.21
N LYS A 60 7.90 -5.55 10.02
CA LYS A 60 9.30 -5.94 9.77
C LYS A 60 10.26 -5.09 10.61
N ILE A 61 10.09 -3.77 10.62
CA ILE A 61 10.86 -2.83 11.44
C ILE A 61 10.75 -3.19 12.92
N LYS A 62 9.54 -3.46 13.42
CA LYS A 62 9.34 -3.87 14.81
C LYS A 62 10.07 -5.17 15.15
N SER A 63 10.06 -6.16 14.26
CA SER A 63 10.77 -7.42 14.45
C SER A 63 12.28 -7.23 14.42
N ASN A 64 12.80 -6.54 13.41
CA ASN A 64 14.23 -6.28 13.25
C ASN A 64 14.77 -5.46 14.43
N ASN A 65 14.02 -4.49 14.94
CA ASN A 65 14.43 -3.73 16.13
C ASN A 65 14.54 -4.61 17.37
N LYS A 66 13.68 -5.62 17.53
CA LYS A 66 13.82 -6.60 18.62
C LYS A 66 15.06 -7.47 18.43
N GLU A 67 15.32 -7.91 17.21
CA GLU A 67 16.52 -8.69 16.88
C GLU A 67 17.80 -7.88 17.13
N ILE A 68 17.85 -6.62 16.70
CA ILE A 68 18.95 -5.70 16.99
C ILE A 68 19.14 -5.54 18.50
N GLN A 69 18.05 -5.45 19.28
CA GLN A 69 18.14 -5.37 20.73
C GLN A 69 18.74 -6.64 21.36
N SER A 70 18.39 -7.84 20.88
CA SER A 70 19.04 -9.08 21.33
C SER A 70 20.52 -9.13 20.93
N LEU A 71 20.87 -8.59 19.77
CA LEU A 71 22.25 -8.55 19.28
C LEU A 71 23.12 -7.46 19.92
N LYS A 72 22.60 -6.65 20.87
CA LYS A 72 23.41 -5.66 21.61
C LYS A 72 24.47 -6.33 22.48
N ASP A 73 24.20 -7.54 22.96
CA ASP A 73 25.16 -8.31 23.73
C ASP A 73 26.24 -8.87 22.81
N SER A 74 27.51 -8.61 23.15
CA SER A 74 28.68 -9.07 22.38
C SER A 74 28.66 -10.59 22.11
N SER A 75 28.21 -11.38 23.09
CA SER A 75 28.09 -12.84 22.94
C SER A 75 27.01 -13.25 21.94
N GLN A 76 25.87 -12.55 21.92
CA GLN A 76 24.77 -12.85 21.00
C GLN A 76 25.14 -12.42 19.57
N LEU A 77 25.82 -11.29 19.43
CA LEU A 77 26.37 -10.81 18.16
C LEU A 77 27.41 -11.77 17.58
N GLU A 78 28.35 -12.26 18.40
CA GLU A 78 29.35 -13.24 17.97
C GLU A 78 28.71 -14.56 17.52
N LYS A 79 27.72 -15.04 18.28
CA LYS A 79 26.95 -16.23 17.90
C LYS A 79 26.26 -16.05 16.54
N PHE A 80 25.57 -14.93 16.36
CA PHE A 80 24.88 -14.61 15.09
C PHE A 80 25.86 -14.51 13.91
N ALA A 81 27.00 -13.83 14.11
CA ALA A 81 28.06 -13.71 13.10
C ALA A 81 28.64 -15.08 12.69
N ARG A 82 28.76 -16.01 13.63
CA ARG A 82 29.25 -17.37 13.38
C ARG A 82 28.21 -18.26 12.70
N GLU A 83 26.96 -18.21 13.14
CA GLU A 83 25.91 -19.10 12.61
C GLU A 83 25.38 -18.63 11.25
N GLN A 84 25.16 -17.33 11.07
CA GLN A 84 24.54 -16.80 9.85
C GLN A 84 25.55 -16.46 8.75
N TYR A 85 26.76 -16.02 9.14
CA TYR A 85 27.77 -15.52 8.21
C TYR A 85 29.08 -16.31 8.23
N LEU A 86 29.18 -17.37 9.05
CA LEU A 86 30.37 -18.21 9.18
C LEU A 86 31.66 -17.42 9.44
N LEU A 87 31.55 -16.27 10.15
CA LEU A 87 32.69 -15.42 10.46
C LEU A 87 33.58 -16.08 11.52
N LYS A 88 34.90 -15.91 11.37
CA LYS A 88 35.93 -16.38 12.32
C LYS A 88 36.90 -15.26 12.69
N ARG A 89 37.55 -15.39 13.85
CA ARG A 89 38.62 -14.46 14.22
C ARG A 89 39.90 -14.76 13.41
N LYS A 90 40.77 -13.75 13.26
CA LYS A 90 42.00 -13.87 12.45
C LYS A 90 42.94 -14.99 12.90
N ASN A 91 42.96 -15.29 14.20
CA ASN A 91 43.84 -16.30 14.80
C ASN A 91 43.06 -17.56 15.24
N GLU A 92 41.95 -17.85 14.57
CA GLU A 92 41.08 -18.99 14.89
C GLU A 92 41.06 -20.02 13.77
N ASN A 93 41.22 -21.29 14.14
CA ASN A 93 41.10 -22.43 13.25
C ASN A 93 39.71 -23.06 13.43
N VAL A 94 38.95 -23.19 12.35
CA VAL A 94 37.61 -23.78 12.33
C VAL A 94 37.70 -25.14 11.66
N TYR A 95 37.24 -26.18 12.33
CA TYR A 95 37.18 -27.54 11.81
C TYR A 95 35.73 -27.91 11.51
N ILE A 96 35.47 -28.47 10.33
CA ILE A 96 34.18 -29.07 9.97
C ILE A 96 34.35 -30.57 10.12
N ILE A 97 33.61 -31.19 11.04
CA ILE A 97 33.64 -32.63 11.27
C ILE A 97 32.41 -33.22 10.59
N GLU A 98 32.63 -34.00 9.53
CA GLU A 98 31.59 -34.79 8.90
C GLU A 98 31.49 -36.14 9.60
N SER A 99 30.29 -36.55 9.97
CA SER A 99 30.00 -37.80 10.68
C SER A 99 30.60 -39.04 10.00
N ASP A 100 30.78 -38.99 8.68
CA ASP A 100 31.26 -40.11 7.86
C ASP A 100 32.79 -40.33 7.95
N THR A 101 33.51 -39.41 8.60
CA THR A 101 34.98 -39.51 8.77
C THR A 101 35.42 -40.14 10.09
N ILE A 102 34.47 -40.40 11.00
CA ILE A 102 34.74 -41.18 12.21
C ILE A 102 34.80 -42.63 11.77
N LYS A 103 36.02 -43.17 11.59
CA LYS A 103 36.20 -44.62 11.54
C LYS A 103 35.84 -45.17 12.91
N ASP A 104 34.66 -45.78 13.01
CA ASP A 104 34.32 -46.65 14.13
C ASP A 104 35.39 -47.75 14.18
N ASN A 105 36.37 -47.59 15.06
CA ASN A 105 37.32 -48.66 15.35
C ASN A 105 36.56 -49.69 16.18
N GLU A 106 36.23 -50.84 15.56
CA GLU A 106 35.93 -52.09 16.28
C GLU A 106 37.08 -52.48 17.23
#